data_AF-A0A815ZTW8-F1
#
_entry.id   AF-A0A815ZTW8-F1
#
_cell.length_a   1.000
_cell.length_b   1.000
_cell.length_c   1.000
_cell.angle_alpha   90.00
_cell.angle_beta   90.00
_cell.angle_gamma   90.00
#
_symmetry.space_group_name_H-M   'P 1'
#
loop_
_entity.id
_entity.type
_entity.pdbx_description
1 polymer ?
#
loop_
_entity_poly.entity_id
_entity_poly.type
_entity_poly.pdbx_seq_one_letter_code
_entity_poly.pdbx_strand_id
1 'polypeptide(L)' 'MSLTEERINEMKEIFSMVDDDGDGSITRSELALCLRAMQYSISNNEINDLMKKFDSDKTGHINFPQLLQIIAAT' A
#
# COMPACT_ATOMS: atom_id res chain seq x y z
N MET A 1 16.17 7.62 2.71
CA MET A 1 16.38 6.66 1.62
C MET A 1 15.49 7.05 0.45
N SER A 2 16.00 7.02 -0.78
CA SER A 2 15.16 7.11 -1.98
C SER A 2 14.69 5.69 -2.33
N LEU A 3 13.41 5.52 -2.64
CA LEU A 3 12.91 4.27 -3.23
C LEU A 3 13.70 3.99 -4.52
N THR A 4 14.28 2.81 -4.65
CA THR A 4 14.95 2.38 -5.88
C THR A 4 13.92 1.94 -6.92
N GLU A 5 14.28 2.01 -8.21
CA GLU A 5 13.40 1.57 -9.30
C GLU A 5 12.99 0.10 -9.16
N GLU A 6 13.86 -0.76 -8.60
CA GLU A 6 13.53 -2.16 -8.29
C GLU A 6 12.37 -2.27 -7.29
N ARG A 7 12.45 -1.53 -6.17
CA ARG A 7 11.37 -1.52 -5.18
C ARG A 7 10.07 -0.98 -5.76
N ILE A 8 10.14 0.06 -6.58
CA ILE A 8 8.96 0.63 -7.26
C ILE A 8 8.34 -0.42 -8.20
N ASN A 9 9.14 -1.16 -8.95
CA ASN A 9 8.65 -2.22 -9.83
C ASN A 9 8.02 -3.38 -9.04
N GLU A 10 8.65 -3.84 -7.96
CA GLU A 10 8.05 -4.86 -7.09
C GLU A 10 6.73 -4.37 -6.47
N MET A 11 6.68 -3.11 -6.03
CA MET A 11 5.44 -2.50 -5.56
C MET A 11 4.38 -2.50 -6.64
N LYS A 12 4.75 -2.16 -7.88
CA LYS A 12 3.83 -2.08 -9.01
C LYS A 12 3.27 -3.45 -9.41
N GLU A 13 4.10 -4.48 -9.40
CA GLU A 13 3.70 -5.87 -9.65
C GLU A 13 2.71 -6.35 -8.59
N ILE A 14 3.04 -6.14 -7.32
CA ILE A 14 2.18 -6.56 -6.20
C ILE A 14 0.90 -5.71 -6.17
N PHE A 15 0.99 -4.41 -6.42
CA PHE A 15 -0.16 -3.52 -6.54
C PHE A 15 -1.11 -4.01 -7.62
N SER A 16 -0.60 -4.29 -8.82
CA SER A 16 -1.42 -4.84 -9.92
C SER A 16 -1.96 -6.24 -9.63
N MET A 17 -1.38 -6.98 -8.68
CA MET A 17 -1.87 -8.29 -8.26
C MET A 17 -3.02 -8.18 -7.24
N VAL A 18 -3.07 -7.11 -6.45
CA VAL A 18 -4.12 -6.88 -5.45
C VAL A 18 -5.23 -5.95 -5.92
N ASP A 19 -4.92 -5.02 -6.82
CA ASP A 19 -5.85 -4.11 -7.50
C ASP A 19 -6.62 -4.90 -8.58
N ASP A 20 -7.65 -5.63 -8.15
CA ASP A 20 -8.46 -6.51 -9.00
C ASP A 20 -9.38 -5.72 -9.95
N ASP A 21 -9.84 -4.55 -9.50
CA ASP A 21 -10.68 -3.64 -10.30
C ASP A 21 -9.88 -2.69 -11.18
N GLY A 22 -8.56 -2.58 -10.97
CA GLY A 22 -7.64 -1.82 -11.80
C GLY A 22 -7.91 -0.31 -11.73
N ASP A 23 -8.47 0.16 -10.61
CA ASP A 23 -8.87 1.55 -10.43
C ASP A 23 -7.68 2.46 -10.06
N GLY A 24 -6.51 1.85 -9.79
CA GLY A 24 -5.30 2.56 -9.39
C GLY A 24 -5.23 2.87 -7.90
N SER A 25 -6.11 2.25 -7.11
CA SER A 25 -6.27 2.39 -5.66
C SER A 25 -6.43 1.01 -5.03
N ILE A 26 -6.05 0.89 -3.75
CA ILE A 26 -6.28 -0.33 -2.98
C ILE A 26 -7.02 -0.01 -1.70
N THR A 27 -8.01 -0.82 -1.39
CA THR A 27 -8.75 -0.79 -0.14
C THR A 27 -7.87 -1.22 1.03
N ARG A 28 -8.36 -1.01 2.25
CA ARG A 28 -7.68 -1.48 3.48
C ARG A 28 -7.36 -2.98 3.47
N SER A 29 -8.21 -3.78 2.82
CA SER A 29 -8.10 -5.23 2.77
C SER A 29 -6.98 -5.63 1.81
N GLU A 30 -6.90 -4.97 0.67
CA GLU A 30 -5.87 -5.18 -0.35
C GLU A 30 -4.51 -4.65 0.12
N LEU A 31 -4.47 -3.55 0.87
CA LEU A 31 -3.26 -3.09 1.54
C LEU A 31 -2.69 -4.17 2.48
N ALA A 32 -3.55 -4.86 3.23
CA ALA A 32 -3.13 -5.97 4.09
C ALA A 32 -2.51 -7.13 3.29
N LEU A 33 -3.13 -7.48 2.16
CA LEU A 33 -2.65 -8.52 1.27
C LEU A 33 -1.33 -8.13 0.61
N CYS A 34 -1.22 -6.89 0.14
CA CYS A 34 -0.03 -6.32 -0.49
C CYS A 34 1.18 -6.37 0.45
N LEU A 35 1.02 -5.86 1.68
CA LEU A 35 2.08 -5.88 2.69
C LEU A 35 2.49 -7.32 3.05
N ARG A 36 1.52 -8.23 3.15
CA ARG A 36 1.79 -9.65 3.43
C ARG A 36 2.51 -10.33 2.26
N ALA A 37 2.20 -9.98 1.01
CA ALA A 37 2.89 -10.47 -0.18
C ALA A 37 4.35 -10.02 -0.22
N MET A 38 4.63 -8.83 0.30
CA MET A 38 5.98 -8.29 0.52
C MET A 38 6.67 -8.84 1.77
N GLN A 39 6.10 -9.86 2.42
CA GLN A 39 6.59 -10.47 3.66
C GLN A 39 6.62 -9.52 4.88
N TYR A 40 5.91 -8.38 4.83
CA TYR A 40 5.69 -7.56 6.01
C TYR A 40 4.56 -8.13 6.87
N SER A 41 4.81 -8.30 8.16
CA SER A 41 3.78 -8.68 9.12
C SER A 41 3.17 -7.44 9.76
N ILE A 42 2.14 -6.88 9.13
CA ILE A 42 1.41 -5.72 9.67
C ILE A 42 0.08 -6.19 10.29
N SER A 43 -0.25 -5.64 11.45
CA SER A 43 -1.50 -5.94 12.16
C SER A 43 -2.65 -5.05 11.67
N ASN A 44 -3.90 -5.49 11.82
CA ASN A 44 -5.07 -4.69 11.45
C ASN A 44 -5.08 -3.28 12.08
N ASN A 45 -4.57 -3.13 13.31
CA ASN A 45 -4.43 -1.83 13.94
C ASN A 45 -3.44 -0.92 13.21
N GLU A 46 -2.27 -1.44 12.85
CA GLU A 46 -1.24 -0.72 12.10
C GLU A 46 -1.75 -0.31 10.71
N ILE A 47 -2.47 -1.19 10.02
CA ILE A 47 -3.13 -0.87 8.74
C ILE A 47 -4.10 0.30 8.93
N ASN A 48 -4.87 0.30 10.02
CA ASN A 48 -5.82 1.36 10.31
C ASN A 48 -5.13 2.68 10.65
N ASP A 49 -3.97 2.64 11.33
CA ASP A 49 -3.13 3.80 11.59
C ASP A 49 -2.50 4.34 10.30
N LEU A 50 -1.99 3.47 9.43
CA LEU A 50 -1.48 3.83 8.10
C LEU A 50 -2.59 4.45 7.25
N MET A 51 -3.76 3.83 7.19
CA MET A 51 -4.93 4.40 6.53
C MET A 51 -5.24 5.79 7.09
N LYS A 52 -5.40 5.96 8.40
CA LYS A 52 -5.67 7.29 8.98
C LYS A 52 -4.59 8.33 8.70
N LYS A 53 -3.33 7.90 8.57
CA LYS A 53 -2.18 8.79 8.34
C LYS A 53 -2.05 9.19 6.87
N PHE A 54 -2.35 8.29 5.94
CA PHE A 54 -2.11 8.48 4.51
C PHE A 54 -3.39 8.74 3.70
N ASP A 55 -4.55 8.20 4.11
CA ASP A 55 -5.89 8.49 3.57
C ASP A 55 -6.50 9.74 4.26
N SER A 56 -5.91 10.90 3.97
CA SER A 56 -6.37 12.19 4.53
C SER A 56 -7.78 12.56 4.06
N ASP A 57 -8.15 12.12 2.86
CA ASP A 57 -9.45 12.35 2.23
C ASP A 57 -10.55 11.40 2.74
N LYS A 58 -10.18 10.42 3.59
CA LYS A 58 -11.09 9.41 4.17
C LYS A 58 -11.90 8.67 3.10
N THR A 59 -11.26 8.41 1.97
CA THR A 59 -11.84 7.66 0.87
C THR A 59 -12.01 6.19 1.25
N GLY A 60 -11.14 5.67 2.14
CA GLY A 60 -11.00 4.26 2.44
C GLY A 60 -10.08 3.52 1.47
N HIS A 61 -9.40 4.26 0.58
CA HIS A 61 -8.50 3.74 -0.45
C HIS A 61 -7.12 4.39 -0.35
N ILE A 62 -6.10 3.64 -0.74
CA ILE A 62 -4.71 4.08 -0.83
C ILE A 62 -4.28 3.99 -2.29
N ASN A 63 -3.85 5.10 -2.83
CA ASN A 63 -3.41 5.20 -4.21
C ASN A 63 -1.96 4.70 -4.29
N PHE A 64 -1.52 4.29 -5.48
CA PHE A 64 -0.14 3.86 -5.69
C PHE A 64 0.93 4.84 -5.14
N PRO A 65 0.83 6.17 -5.30
CA PRO A 65 1.79 7.11 -4.70
C PRO A 65 1.78 7.13 -3.16
N GLN A 66 0.62 6.96 -2.53
CA GLN A 66 0.50 6.90 -1.06
C GLN A 66 1.10 5.60 -0.53
N LEU A 67 0.91 4.49 -1.24
CA LEU A 67 1.54 3.21 -0.91
C LEU A 67 3.07 3.31 -0.92
N LEU A 68 3.65 3.99 -1.91
CA LEU A 68 5.09 4.26 -1.95
C LEU A 68 5.55 5.07 -0.73
N GLN A 69 4.76 6.04 -0.28
CA GLN A 69 5.08 6.80 0.94
C GLN A 69 5.00 5.94 2.20
N ILE A 70 4.05 5.01 2.30
CA ILE A 70 3.95 4.08 3.42
C ILE A 70 5.24 3.26 3.53
N ILE A 71 5.71 2.68 2.43
CA ILE A 71 6.93 1.88 2.42
C ILE A 71 8.18 2.74 2.62
N ALA A 72 8.23 3.94 2.07
CA ALA A 72 9.34 4.86 2.34
C ALA A 72 9.39 5.31 3.81
N ALA A 73 8.26 5.28 4.50
CA ALA A 73 8.14 5.66 5.91
C ALA A 73 8.29 4.48 6.89
N THR A 74 8.34 3.24 6.40
CA THR A 74 8.44 2.00 7.20
C THR A 74 9.84 1.42 7.09
#